data_AF-A0A9Q2NT47-F1
#
_entry.id   AF-A0A9Q2NT47-F1
#
_cell.length_a   1.000
_cell.length_b   1.000
_cell.length_c   1.000
_cell.angle_alpha   90.00
_cell.angle_beta   90.00
_cell.angle_gamma   90.00
#
_symmetry.space_group_name_H-M   'P 1'
#
loop_
_entity.id
_entity.type
_entity.pdbx_description
1 polymer ?
#
loop_
_entity_poly.entity_id
_entity_poly.type
_entity_poly.pdbx_seq_one_letter_code
_entity_poly.pdbx_strand_id
1 'polypeptide(L)' 'MAHLMSSLRDRLNKRAAYNHTVHEIRSMPLDVALDLDIYHGDAEKIAAQAVYGR' A
#
# COMPACT_ATOMS: atom_id res chain seq x y z
N MET A 1 18.55 20.54 -9.11
CA MET A 1 18.67 19.17 -9.67
C MET A 1 18.57 18.07 -8.62
N ALA A 2 19.30 18.11 -7.50
CA ALA A 2 19.19 17.10 -6.42
C ALA A 2 17.77 16.92 -5.85
N HIS A 3 17.02 18.01 -5.66
CA HIS A 3 15.63 17.99 -5.16
C HIS A 3 14.63 17.30 -6.10
N LEU A 4 14.85 17.34 -7.42
CA LEU A 4 13.99 16.67 -8.39
C LEU A 4 14.25 15.16 -8.39
N MET A 5 15.53 14.76 -8.32
CA MET A 5 15.91 13.35 -8.25
C MET A 5 15.47 12.69 -6.94
N SER A 6 15.54 13.40 -5.80
CA SER A 6 15.00 12.89 -4.54
C SER A 6 13.48 12.70 -4.62
N SER A 7 12.76 13.66 -5.18
CA SER A 7 11.30 13.55 -5.35
C SER A 7 10.88 12.38 -6.24
N LEU A 8 11.67 12.06 -7.28
CA LEU A 8 11.41 10.93 -8.15
C LEU A 8 11.65 9.60 -7.43
N ARG A 9 12.77 9.49 -6.70
CA ARG A 9 13.07 8.31 -5.87
C ARG A 9 11.97 8.06 -4.85
N ASP A 10 11.52 9.10 -4.16
CA ASP A 10 10.47 8.99 -3.14
C ASP A 10 9.14 8.52 -3.75
N ARG A 11 8.78 9.03 -4.93
CA ARG A 11 7.58 8.58 -5.66
C ARG A 11 7.67 7.12 -6.07
N LEU A 12 8.83 6.66 -6.53
CA LEU A 12 9.05 5.25 -6.87
C LEU A 12 8.96 4.36 -5.64
N ASN A 13 9.57 4.77 -4.52
CA ASN A 13 9.50 4.05 -3.26
C ASN A 13 8.05 3.94 -2.74
N LYS A 14 7.29 5.03 -2.77
CA LYS A 14 5.87 4.99 -2.41
C LYS A 14 5.06 4.10 -3.34
N ARG A 15 5.35 4.11 -4.65
CA ARG A 15 4.66 3.21 -5.59
C ARG A 15 4.96 1.74 -5.31
N ALA A 16 6.21 1.41 -5.01
CA ALA A 16 6.61 0.05 -4.63
C ALA A 16 5.92 -0.39 -3.33
N ALA A 17 5.93 0.46 -2.30
CA ALA A 17 5.25 0.20 -1.02
C ALA A 17 3.75 -0.02 -1.22
N TYR A 18 3.08 0.86 -1.99
CA TYR A 18 1.65 0.72 -2.30
C TYR A 18 1.34 -0.64 -2.96
N ASN A 19 2.08 -1.00 -4.02
CA ASN A 19 1.83 -2.27 -4.72
C ASN A 19 2.07 -3.47 -3.81
N HIS A 20 3.11 -3.41 -2.96
CA HIS A 20 3.41 -4.45 -1.99
C HIS A 20 2.29 -4.61 -0.97
N THR A 21 1.81 -3.51 -0.35
CA THR A 21 0.71 -3.56 0.62
C THR A 21 -0.59 -4.07 -0.01
N VAL A 22 -0.93 -3.66 -1.24
CA VAL A 22 -2.11 -4.20 -1.94
C VAL A 22 -1.97 -5.72 -2.13
N HIS A 23 -0.78 -6.18 -2.52
CA HIS A 23 -0.53 -7.60 -2.71
C HIS A 23 -0.67 -8.37 -1.39
N GLU A 24 -0.05 -7.88 -0.32
CA GLU A 24 -0.12 -8.51 1.00
C GLU A 24 -1.56 -8.64 1.50
N ILE A 25 -2.35 -7.55 1.45
CA ILE A 25 -3.75 -7.58 1.86
C ILE A 25 -4.54 -8.57 1.01
N ARG A 26 -4.36 -8.57 -0.31
CA ARG A 26 -5.08 -9.49 -1.22
C ARG A 26 -4.68 -10.96 -1.04
N SER A 27 -3.42 -11.21 -0.71
CA SER A 27 -2.89 -12.55 -0.47
C SER A 27 -3.11 -13.06 0.95
N MET A 28 -3.59 -12.20 1.85
CA MET A 28 -3.79 -12.53 3.25
C MET A 28 -4.79 -13.68 3.40
N PRO A 29 -4.50 -14.68 4.25
CA PRO A 29 -5.45 -15.73 4.59
C PRO A 29 -6.79 -15.15 5.07
N LEU A 30 -7.90 -15.77 4.66
CA LEU A 30 -9.24 -15.25 4.94
C LEU A 30 -9.54 -15.19 6.44
N ASP A 31 -9.06 -16.16 7.20
CA ASP A 31 -9.16 -16.20 8.66
C ASP A 31 -8.49 -14.98 9.32
N VAL A 32 -7.28 -14.62 8.87
CA VAL A 32 -6.57 -13.43 9.36
C VAL A 32 -7.31 -12.15 8.95
N ALA A 33 -7.81 -12.09 7.72
CA ALA A 33 -8.57 -10.92 7.27
C ALA A 33 -9.85 -10.71 8.08
N LEU A 34 -10.55 -11.80 8.43
CA LEU A 34 -11.74 -11.74 9.29
C LEU A 34 -11.40 -11.32 10.73
N ASP A 35 -10.29 -11.80 11.28
CA ASP A 35 -9.82 -11.42 12.63
C ASP A 35 -9.47 -9.93 12.72
N LEU A 36 -8.90 -9.38 11.64
CA LEU A 36 -8.52 -7.96 11.55
C LEU A 36 -9.67 -7.05 11.07
N ASP A 37 -10.85 -7.59 10.78
CA ASP A 37 -11.97 -6.88 10.15
C ASP A 37 -11.57 -6.17 8.83
N ILE A 38 -10.76 -6.87 8.02
CA ILE A 38 -10.27 -6.39 6.73
C ILE A 38 -11.03 -7.06 5.59
N TYR A 39 -11.66 -6.24 4.75
CA TYR A 39 -12.20 -6.70 3.47
C TYR A 39 -11.13 -6.61 2.36
N HIS A 40 -10.80 -7.74 1.72
CA HIS A 40 -9.80 -7.78 0.63
C HIS A 40 -10.14 -6.85 -0.54
N GLY A 41 -11.42 -6.57 -0.78
CA GLY A 41 -11.85 -5.63 -1.82
C GLY A 41 -11.38 -4.19 -1.56
N ASP A 42 -11.15 -3.84 -0.30
CA ASP A 42 -10.65 -2.52 0.12
C ASP A 42 -9.12 -2.42 0.13
N ALA A 43 -8.40 -3.45 -0.31
CA ALA A 43 -6.94 -3.48 -0.31
C ALA A 43 -6.30 -2.22 -0.92
N GLU A 44 -6.83 -1.72 -2.04
CA GLU A 44 -6.33 -0.52 -2.70
C GLU A 44 -6.56 0.74 -1.87
N LYS A 45 -7.72 0.85 -1.21
CA LYS A 45 -8.07 1.98 -0.34
C LYS A 45 -7.20 1.98 0.91
N ILE A 46 -7.05 0.83 1.56
CA ILE A 46 -6.21 0.66 2.75
C ILE A 46 -4.75 0.98 2.41
N ALA A 47 -4.23 0.44 1.32
CA ALA A 47 -2.87 0.73 0.88
C ALA A 47 -2.67 2.21 0.50
N ALA A 48 -3.66 2.85 -0.11
CA ALA A 48 -3.60 4.27 -0.44
C ALA A 48 -3.54 5.13 0.82
N GLN A 49 -4.38 4.83 1.82
CA GLN A 49 -4.39 5.53 3.10
C GLN A 49 -3.06 5.32 3.85
N ALA A 50 -2.54 4.09 3.88
CA ALA A 50 -1.30 3.78 4.59
C ALA A 50 -0.05 4.45 3.98
N VAL A 51 0.05 4.50 2.65
CA VAL A 51 1.27 4.96 1.95
C VAL A 51 1.21 6.45 1.57
N TYR A 52 0.03 6.95 1.22
CA TYR A 52 -0.17 8.32 0.75
C TYR A 52 -0.96 9.20 1.73
N GLY A 53 -1.67 8.62 2.70
CA GLY A 53 -2.45 9.36 3.70
C GLY A 53 -3.79 9.89 3.19
N ARG A 54 -4.42 9.23 2.21
CA ARG A 54 -5.63 9.69 1.52
C ARG A 54 -6.63 8.56 1.26
#